data_AF-A0A650MI37-F1
#
_entry.id   AF-A0A650MI37-F1
#
_cell.length_a   1.000
_cell.length_b   1.000
_cell.length_c   1.000
_cell.angle_alpha   90.00
_cell.angle_beta   90.00
_cell.angle_gamma   90.00
#
_symmetry.space_group_name_H-M   'P 1'
#
loop_
_entity.id
_entity.type
_entity.pdbx_description
1 polymer ?
#
loop_
_entity_poly.entity_id
_entity_poly.type
_entity_poly.pdbx_seq_one_letter_code
_entity_poly.pdbx_strand_id
1 'polypeptide(L)' 'MKELWGDMIHIFSDNKKYDKKIKKSQKLSDYNEAILSLFMEQEIIEGAGLFS' A
#
# COMPACT_ATOMS: atom_id res chain seq x y z
N MET A 1 -2.56 -4.95 11.48
CA MET A 1 -1.72 -4.83 10.26
C MET A 1 -2.39 -4.00 9.17
N LYS A 2 -3.61 -4.33 8.71
CA LYS A 2 -4.30 -3.53 7.67
C LYS A 2 -4.54 -2.06 8.03
N GLU A 3 -4.77 -1.76 9.31
CA GLU A 3 -4.98 -0.37 9.78
C GLU A 3 -3.74 0.50 9.58
N LEU A 4 -2.55 -0.04 9.85
CA LEU A 4 -1.26 0.63 9.63
C LEU A 4 -1.01 0.99 8.16
N TRP A 5 -1.54 0.16 7.25
CA TRP A 5 -1.50 0.45 5.82
C TRP A 5 -2.41 1.59 5.41
N GLY A 6 -3.46 1.90 6.16
CA GLY A 6 -4.32 3.06 5.89
C GLY A 6 -3.52 4.36 5.85
N ASP A 7 -2.58 4.52 6.78
CA ASP A 7 -1.71 5.70 6.83
C ASP A 7 -0.51 5.57 5.88
N MET A 8 0.13 4.39 5.87
CA MET A 8 1.37 4.18 5.11
C MET A 8 1.16 4.23 3.59
N ILE A 9 -0.04 3.90 3.11
CA ILE A 9 -0.28 3.83 1.66
C ILE A 9 -0.25 5.21 0.99
N HIS A 10 -0.42 6.29 1.74
CA HIS A 10 -0.41 7.66 1.22
C HIS A 10 0.94 8.10 0.64
N ILE A 11 2.04 7.38 0.92
CA ILE A 11 3.36 7.68 0.35
C ILE A 11 3.49 7.25 -1.11
N PHE A 12 2.53 6.49 -1.65
CA PHE A 12 2.57 5.98 -3.02
C PHE A 12 1.70 6.80 -3.98
N SER A 13 2.13 6.87 -5.25
CA SER A 13 1.52 7.65 -6.34
C SER A 13 0.03 7.35 -6.60
N ASP A 14 -0.38 6.08 -6.72
CA ASP A 14 -1.79 5.66 -6.75
C ASP A 14 -2.08 4.61 -5.68
N ASN A 15 -2.53 5.11 -4.54
CA ASN A 15 -2.82 4.29 -3.36
C ASN A 15 -4.28 3.78 -3.30
N LYS A 16 -5.24 4.43 -3.97
CA LYS A 16 -6.68 4.13 -3.78
C LYS A 16 -7.07 2.73 -4.26
N LYS A 17 -6.45 2.26 -5.34
CA LYS A 17 -6.66 0.90 -5.89
C LYS A 17 -6.21 -0.16 -4.88
N TYR A 18 -5.04 0.02 -4.28
CA TYR A 18 -4.42 -0.96 -3.38
C TYR A 18 -4.99 -0.89 -1.97
N ASP A 19 -5.37 0.29 -1.48
CA ASP A 19 -6.04 0.46 -0.18
C ASP A 19 -7.28 -0.45 -0.08
N LYS A 20 -8.11 -0.45 -1.13
CA LYS A 20 -9.29 -1.32 -1.23
C LYS A 20 -8.92 -2.80 -1.25
N LYS A 21 -7.88 -3.20 -1.99
CA LYS A 21 -7.42 -4.61 -2.05
C LYS A 21 -6.91 -5.09 -0.69
N ILE A 22 -6.06 -4.29 -0.05
CA ILE A 22 -5.48 -4.57 1.27
C ILE A 22 -6.59 -4.68 2.32
N LYS A 23 -7.54 -3.73 2.36
CA LYS A 23 -8.67 -3.76 3.29
C LYS A 23 -9.55 -5.01 3.10
N LYS A 24 -9.84 -5.38 1.85
CA LYS A 24 -10.73 -6.51 1.51
C LYS A 24 -10.11 -7.89 1.65
N SER A 25 -8.78 -8.02 1.61
CA SER A 25 -8.08 -9.31 1.71
C SER A 25 -8.52 -10.12 2.93
N GLN A 26 -8.97 -11.36 2.77
CA GLN A 26 -9.34 -12.20 3.92
C GLN A 26 -8.22 -13.20 4.28
N LYS A 27 -7.38 -13.53 3.30
CA LYS A 27 -6.24 -14.42 3.46
C LYS A 27 -4.94 -13.61 3.49
N LEU A 28 -3.94 -14.16 4.19
CA LEU A 28 -2.59 -13.58 4.24
C LEU A 28 -1.94 -13.52 2.84
N SER A 29 -2.21 -14.51 1.98
CA SER A 29 -1.75 -14.53 0.59
C SER A 29 -2.23 -13.31 -0.18
N ASP A 30 -3.54 -13.01 -0.11
CA ASP A 30 -4.17 -11.94 -0.87
C ASP A 30 -3.68 -10.56 -0.37
N TYR A 31 -3.45 -10.46 0.94
CA TYR A 31 -2.86 -9.27 1.57
C TYR A 31 -1.42 -9.04 1.08
N ASN A 32 -0.58 -10.08 1.12
CA ASN A 32 0.81 -10.00 0.69
C ASN A 32 0.92 -9.68 -0.81
N GLU A 33 0.09 -10.32 -1.64
CA GLU A 33 0.02 -10.03 -3.07
C GLU A 33 -0.36 -8.57 -3.33
N ALA A 34 -1.35 -8.03 -2.61
CA ALA A 34 -1.76 -6.63 -2.76
C ALA A 34 -0.64 -5.65 -2.39
N ILE A 35 0.13 -5.95 -1.34
CA ILE A 35 1.28 -5.13 -0.93
C ILE A 35 2.43 -5.23 -1.94
N LEU A 36 2.78 -6.44 -2.38
CA LEU A 36 3.83 -6.63 -3.38
C LEU A 36 3.48 -5.93 -4.69
N SER A 37 2.22 -6.02 -5.12
CA SER A 37 1.73 -5.31 -6.30
C SER A 37 1.82 -3.80 -6.13
N LEU A 38 1.49 -3.26 -4.95
CA LEU A 38 1.64 -1.83 -4.66
C LEU A 38 3.11 -1.38 -4.84
N PHE A 39 4.06 -2.11 -4.26
CA PHE A 39 5.48 -1.78 -4.39
C PHE A 39 6.03 -1.94 -5.81
N MET A 40 5.49 -2.87 -6.62
CA MET A 40 5.93 -3.05 -8.01
C MET A 40 5.30 -2.04 -8.97
N GLU A 41 4.04 -1.70 -8.78
CA GLU A 41 3.27 -0.89 -9.72
C GLU A 41 3.29 0.61 -9.38
N GLN A 42 3.58 1.00 -8.13
CA GLN A 42 3.52 2.39 -7.69
C GLN A 42 4.88 2.90 -7.21
N GLU A 43 5.13 4.16 -7.51
CA GLU A 43 6.32 4.86 -7.02
C GLU A 43 6.05 5.51 -5.68
N ILE A 44 7.09 5.66 -4.86
CA ILE A 44 7.04 6.48 -3.66
C ILE A 44 7.16 7.93 -4.11
N ILE A 45 6.23 8.78 -3.65
CA ILE A 45 6.21 10.21 -3.97
C ILE A 45 7.47 10.87 -3.40
N GLU A 46 8.14 11.70 -4.20
CA GLU A 46 9.32 12.44 -3.76
C GLU A 46 8.99 13.31 -2.53
N GLY A 47 9.80 13.19 -1.47
CA GLY A 47 9.58 13.86 -0.19
C GLY A 47 8.50 13.20 0.70
N ALA A 48 7.84 12.13 0.25
CA ALA A 48 6.99 11.31 1.11
C ALA A 48 7.81 10.21 1.80
N GLY A 49 7.56 10.01 3.10
CA GLY A 49 8.25 9.00 3.92
C GLY A 49 9.19 9.59 4.97
N LEU A 50 10.02 8.74 5.57
CA LEU A 50 10.86 9.09 6.74
C LEU A 50 12.10 9.93 6.39
N PHE A 51 12.41 10.07 5.09
CA PHE A 51 13.60 10.77 4.61
C PHE A 51 13.14 11.87 3.65
N SER A 52 12.80 13.03 4.23
CA SER A 52 12.76 14.33 3.53
C SER A 52 13.96 15.16 3.94
#